data_AF-A0A383TKG8-F1
#
_entry.id   AF-A0A383TKG8-F1
#
_cell.length_a   1.000
_cell.length_b   1.000
_cell.length_c   1.000
_cell.angle_alpha   90.00
_cell.angle_beta   90.00
_cell.angle_gamma   90.00
#
_symmetry.space_group_name_H-M   'P 1'
#
loop_
_entity.id
_entity.type
_entity.pdbx_description
1 polymer ?
#
loop_
_entity_poly.entity_id
_entity_poly.type
_entity_poly.pdbx_seq_one_letter_code
_entity_poly.pdbx_strand_id
1 'polypeptide(L)'
;NVVGELETYFEDFEYNLINAVDDAEGIPDVDISTYVPRLNHKEFTFKIDIENGGSPRLATVRIFAWPHKDNNGIEFTFDEGRWNAIELDKFWVSLAGGKNSIERKSTESSVTV
;
A
#
# COMPACT_ATOMS: atom_id res chain seq x y z
N ASN A 1 -3.94 -15.64 0.45
CA ASN A 1 -5.03 -15.30 -0.47
C ASN A 1 -5.43 -13.84 -0.26
N VAL A 2 -5.78 -13.10 -1.31
CA VAL A 2 -6.31 -11.73 -1.18
C VAL A 2 -7.83 -11.78 -1.34
N VAL A 3 -8.54 -11.00 -0.53
CA VAL A 3 -9.98 -10.79 -0.64
C VAL A 3 -10.24 -9.34 -1.05
N GLY A 4 -11.09 -9.16 -2.06
CA GLY A 4 -11.28 -7.90 -2.77
C GLY A 4 -10.54 -7.90 -4.12
N GLU A 5 -10.78 -6.87 -4.92
CA GLU A 5 -10.13 -6.67 -6.22
C GLU A 5 -8.91 -5.79 -6.06
N LEU A 6 -7.79 -6.20 -6.67
CA LEU A 6 -6.60 -5.38 -6.81
C LEU A 6 -6.79 -4.43 -7.98
N GLU A 7 -7.53 -3.34 -7.75
CA GLU A 7 -7.90 -2.37 -8.77
C GLU A 7 -7.37 -0.98 -8.42
N THR A 8 -6.74 -0.34 -9.40
CA THR A 8 -6.33 1.06 -9.33
C THR A 8 -7.27 1.95 -10.14
N TYR A 9 -7.40 3.20 -9.73
CA TYR A 9 -8.18 4.21 -10.43
C TYR A 9 -7.53 5.59 -10.26
N PHE A 10 -7.98 6.55 -11.06
CA PHE A 10 -7.63 7.96 -10.86
C PHE A 10 -8.78 8.68 -10.17
N GLU A 11 -8.47 9.53 -9.21
CA GLU A 11 -9.41 10.43 -8.55
C GLU A 11 -8.94 11.87 -8.63
N ASP A 12 -9.90 12.79 -8.62
CA ASP A 12 -9.59 14.22 -8.57
C ASP A 12 -9.22 14.61 -7.14
N PHE A 13 -8.03 15.17 -6.97
CA PHE A 13 -7.57 15.71 -5.70
C PHE A 13 -7.46 17.22 -5.79
N GLU A 14 -8.23 17.92 -4.95
CA GLU A 14 -8.22 19.38 -4.85
C GLU A 14 -7.16 19.85 -3.86
N TYR A 15 -6.38 20.86 -4.23
CA TYR A 15 -5.51 21.56 -3.29
C TYR A 15 -5.54 23.07 -3.51
N ASN A 16 -5.28 23.80 -2.43
CA ASN A 16 -5.39 25.25 -2.35
C ASN A 16 -4.10 25.95 -2.85
N LEU A 17 -4.27 27.03 -3.60
CA LEU A 17 -3.22 27.83 -4.25
C LEU A 17 -3.07 29.24 -3.66
N ILE A 18 -3.69 29.55 -2.53
CA ILE A 18 -3.70 30.88 -1.90
C ILE A 18 -2.27 31.42 -1.67
N ASN A 19 -1.34 30.55 -1.26
CA ASN A 19 0.07 30.92 -1.06
C ASN A 19 0.88 31.11 -2.35
N ALA A 20 0.28 30.87 -3.52
CA ALA A 20 0.92 31.02 -4.83
C ALA A 20 0.53 32.33 -5.53
N VAL A 21 -0.34 33.14 -4.93
CA VAL A 21 -0.75 34.45 -5.44
C VAL A 21 -0.29 35.56 -4.51
N ASP A 22 0.02 36.73 -5.07
CA ASP A 22 0.38 37.91 -4.29
C ASP A 22 -0.88 38.59 -3.73
N ASP A 23 -0.91 38.81 -2.42
CA ASP A 23 -2.01 39.51 -1.76
C ASP A 23 -1.98 41.01 -2.09
N ALA A 24 -3.13 41.56 -2.44
CA ALA A 24 -3.30 43.00 -2.61
C ALA A 24 -3.72 43.65 -1.29
N GLU A 25 -3.02 44.71 -0.88
CA GLU A 25 -3.27 45.39 0.40
C GLU A 25 -4.73 45.89 0.50
N GLY A 26 -5.46 45.39 1.51
CA GLY A 26 -6.87 45.76 1.75
C GLY A 26 -7.92 44.90 1.04
N ILE A 27 -7.51 43.87 0.28
CA ILE A 27 -8.41 42.88 -0.31
C ILE A 27 -8.36 41.60 0.52
N PRO A 28 -9.50 41.05 0.98
CA PRO A 28 -9.52 39.75 1.64
C PRO A 28 -9.16 38.64 0.66
N ASP A 29 -8.41 37.65 1.12
CA ASP A 29 -8.00 36.52 0.30
C ASP A 29 -9.23 35.81 -0.32
N VAL A 30 -9.06 35.38 -1.56
CA VAL A 30 -10.05 34.59 -2.28
C VAL A 30 -9.60 33.13 -2.30
N ASP A 31 -10.55 32.21 -2.10
CA ASP A 31 -10.25 30.78 -2.23
C ASP A 31 -9.91 30.46 -3.70
N ILE A 32 -8.65 30.10 -3.92
CA ILE A 32 -8.16 29.60 -5.21
C ILE A 32 -7.74 28.16 -5.01
N SER A 33 -8.33 27.25 -5.77
CA SER A 33 -7.99 25.84 -5.77
C SER A 33 -7.75 25.32 -7.19
N THR A 34 -7.09 24.18 -7.27
CA THR A 34 -6.91 23.42 -8.51
C THR A 34 -7.06 21.94 -8.25
N TYR A 35 -7.34 21.20 -9.32
CA TYR A 35 -7.53 19.74 -9.29
C TYR A 35 -6.39 19.05 -10.01
N VAL A 36 -5.88 17.97 -9.41
CA VAL A 36 -4.92 17.07 -10.04
C VAL A 36 -5.43 15.63 -9.98
N PRO A 37 -5.44 14.89 -11.10
CA PRO A 37 -5.72 13.46 -11.07
C PRO A 37 -4.60 12.73 -10.31
N ARG A 38 -4.96 11.99 -9.26
CA ARG A 38 -4.01 11.18 -8.48
C ARG A 38 -4.39 9.70 -8.59
N LEU A 39 -3.37 8.86 -8.65
CA LEU A 39 -3.53 7.42 -8.61
C LEU A 39 -4.01 6.99 -7.21
N ASN A 40 -5.04 6.15 -7.16
CA ASN A 40 -5.55 5.53 -5.95
C ASN A 40 -5.91 4.05 -6.22
N HIS A 41 -6.33 3.31 -5.19
CA HIS A 41 -6.73 1.91 -5.30
C HIS A 41 -7.94 1.58 -4.41
N LYS A 42 -8.69 0.52 -4.77
CA LYS A 42 -9.77 -0.01 -3.92
C LYS A 42 -9.19 -0.73 -2.71
N GLU A 43 -9.92 -0.73 -1.60
CA GLU A 43 -9.52 -1.50 -0.41
C GLU A 43 -9.51 -3.01 -0.69
N PHE A 44 -8.50 -3.70 -0.15
CA PHE A 44 -8.39 -5.16 -0.21
C PHE A 44 -7.83 -5.70 1.11
N THR A 45 -7.94 -7.02 1.34
CA THR A 45 -7.49 -7.68 2.57
C THR A 45 -6.64 -8.89 2.26
N PHE A 46 -5.46 -8.99 2.86
CA PHE A 46 -4.64 -10.20 2.87
C PHE A 46 -5.19 -11.20 3.89
N LYS A 47 -5.45 -12.42 3.45
CA LYS A 47 -5.71 -13.59 4.29
C LYS A 47 -4.49 -14.50 4.30
N ILE A 48 -3.90 -14.66 5.48
CA ILE A 48 -2.64 -15.36 5.70
C ILE A 48 -2.89 -16.46 6.72
N ASP A 49 -2.81 -17.71 6.28
CA ASP A 49 -2.91 -18.88 7.14
C ASP A 49 -1.51 -19.42 7.46
N ILE A 50 -1.20 -19.57 8.75
CA ILE A 50 0.11 -19.99 9.25
C ILE A 50 -0.08 -21.14 10.24
N GLU A 51 0.64 -22.24 10.03
CA GLU A 51 0.74 -23.33 10.99
C GLU A 51 2.05 -23.21 11.79
N ASN A 52 1.93 -22.97 13.09
CA ASN A 52 3.06 -22.92 14.02
C ASN A 52 3.13 -24.25 14.79
N GLY A 53 4.04 -25.14 14.38
CA GLY A 53 4.24 -26.43 15.04
C GLY A 53 4.88 -26.38 16.44
N GLY A 54 5.18 -25.20 16.98
CA GLY A 54 5.85 -25.04 18.27
C GLY A 54 5.05 -24.21 19.28
N SER A 55 5.74 -23.77 20.34
CA SER A 55 5.17 -22.87 21.35
C SER A 55 4.82 -21.49 20.77
N PRO A 56 3.92 -20.74 21.45
CA PRO A 56 3.58 -19.39 21.06
C PRO A 56 4.80 -18.48 20.89
N ARG A 57 4.82 -17.68 19.82
CA ARG A 57 5.95 -16.80 19.49
C ARG A 57 5.51 -15.56 18.73
N LEU A 58 6.27 -14.48 18.89
CA LEU A 58 6.12 -13.29 18.05
C LEU A 58 6.80 -13.51 16.70
N ALA A 59 6.09 -13.25 15.61
CA ALA A 59 6.61 -13.30 14.26
C ALA A 59 6.49 -11.94 13.58
N THR A 60 7.37 -11.67 12.63
CA THR A 60 7.26 -10.52 11.73
C THR A 60 6.79 -11.03 10.38
N VAL A 61 5.66 -10.51 9.89
CA VAL A 61 5.17 -10.77 8.54
C VAL A 61 5.64 -9.63 7.64
N ARG A 62 6.19 -9.98 6.48
CA ARG A 62 6.59 -9.03 5.43
C ARG A 62 5.92 -9.43 4.14
N ILE A 63 5.24 -8.48 3.51
CA ILE A 63 4.52 -8.69 2.26
C ILE A 63 5.21 -7.87 1.18
N PHE A 64 5.53 -8.50 0.04
CA PHE A 64 6.16 -7.85 -1.11
C PHE A 64 5.32 -8.09 -2.36
N ALA A 65 5.25 -7.08 -3.23
CA ALA A 65 4.85 -7.27 -4.62
C ALA A 65 6.11 -7.40 -5.48
N TRP A 66 6.14 -8.40 -6.36
CA TRP A 66 7.27 -8.63 -7.27
C TRP A 66 6.80 -8.63 -8.73
N PRO A 67 7.64 -8.18 -9.67
CA PRO A 67 7.34 -8.38 -11.09
C PRO A 67 7.62 -9.83 -11.46
N HIS A 68 6.67 -10.47 -12.13
CA HIS A 68 6.87 -11.83 -12.65
C HIS A 68 7.63 -11.84 -13.97
N LYS A 69 7.43 -10.81 -14.81
CA LYS A 69 7.98 -10.71 -16.16
C LYS A 69 8.53 -9.32 -16.43
N ASP A 70 9.53 -9.25 -17.29
CA ASP A 70 10.03 -8.00 -17.85
C ASP A 70 9.14 -7.50 -19.01
N ASN A 71 9.51 -6.36 -19.59
CA ASN A 71 8.78 -5.74 -20.70
C ASN A 71 8.82 -6.58 -22.00
N ASN A 72 9.76 -7.53 -22.13
CA ASN A 72 9.83 -8.47 -23.25
C ASN A 72 9.04 -9.75 -22.99
N GLY A 73 8.43 -9.89 -21.81
CA GLY A 73 7.68 -11.07 -21.38
C GLY A 73 8.55 -12.21 -20.84
N ILE A 74 9.83 -11.96 -20.58
CA ILE A 74 10.76 -12.94 -19.99
C ILE A 74 10.50 -13.00 -18.49
N GLU A 75 10.38 -14.22 -17.95
CA GLU A 75 10.19 -14.42 -16.51
C GLU A 75 11.46 -14.09 -15.73
N PHE A 76 11.30 -13.33 -14.65
CA PHE A 76 12.40 -13.07 -13.73
C PHE A 76 12.78 -14.34 -12.97
N THR A 77 14.08 -14.59 -12.84
CA THR A 77 14.54 -15.51 -11.81
C THR A 77 14.34 -14.89 -10.43
N PHE A 78 14.39 -15.70 -9.37
CA PHE A 78 14.25 -15.19 -8.00
C PHE A 78 15.31 -14.13 -7.66
N ASP A 79 16.56 -14.32 -8.08
CA ASP A 79 17.67 -13.41 -7.74
C ASP A 79 17.55 -12.05 -8.44
N GLU A 80 16.99 -12.02 -9.64
CA GLU A 80 16.70 -10.77 -10.36
C GLU A 80 15.42 -10.11 -9.81
N GLY A 81 14.36 -10.90 -9.64
CA GLY A 81 13.05 -10.43 -9.19
C GLY A 81 13.09 -9.82 -7.79
N ARG A 82 13.89 -10.37 -6.86
CA ARG A 82 13.98 -9.87 -5.48
C ARG A 82 14.44 -8.41 -5.39
N TRP A 83 15.25 -7.93 -6.34
CA TRP A 83 15.75 -6.55 -6.34
C TRP A 83 14.73 -5.57 -6.92
N ASN A 84 13.75 -6.08 -7.66
CA ASN A 84 12.66 -5.30 -8.26
C ASN A 84 11.36 -5.37 -7.44
N ALA A 85 11.39 -6.07 -6.30
CA ALA A 85 10.24 -6.19 -5.42
C ALA A 85 10.05 -4.92 -4.57
N ILE A 86 8.79 -4.54 -4.34
CA ILE A 86 8.40 -3.43 -3.46
C ILE A 86 7.79 -3.98 -2.17
N GLU A 87 8.15 -3.40 -1.02
CA GLU A 87 7.54 -3.75 0.28
C GLU A 87 6.12 -3.16 0.35
N LEU A 88 5.11 -4.00 0.57
CA LEU A 88 3.72 -3.58 0.73
C LEU A 88 3.34 -3.39 2.19
N ASP A 89 3.89 -4.21 3.10
CA ASP A 89 3.58 -4.13 4.53
C ASP A 89 4.61 -4.88 5.37
N LYS A 90 4.77 -4.45 6.62
CA LYS A 90 5.58 -5.11 7.64
C LYS A 90 4.94 -4.94 9.02
N PHE A 91 4.55 -6.05 9.64
CA PHE A 91 3.90 -6.02 10.96
C PHE A 91 4.27 -7.22 11.82
N TRP A 92 4.02 -7.09 13.12
CA TRP A 92 4.23 -8.15 14.10
C TRP A 92 2.92 -8.85 14.43
N VAL A 93 2.97 -10.16 14.61
CA VAL A 93 1.84 -11.00 14.99
C VAL A 93 2.28 -12.04 16.00
N SER A 94 1.47 -12.22 17.05
CA SER A 94 1.64 -13.31 18.01
C SER A 94 1.00 -14.57 17.43
N LEU A 95 1.80 -15.60 17.17
CA LEU A 95 1.34 -16.89 16.68
C LEU A 95 1.13 -17.83 17.87
N ALA A 96 -0.09 -18.37 18.01
CA ALA A 96 -0.36 -19.50 18.90
C ALA A 96 0.21 -20.80 18.31
N GLY A 97 0.30 -21.86 19.12
CA GLY A 97 0.61 -23.20 18.59
C GLY A 97 -0.55 -23.72 17.74
N GLY A 98 -0.24 -24.40 16.64
CA GLY A 98 -1.21 -24.89 15.65
C GLY A 98 -1.54 -23.85 14.58
N LYS A 99 -2.79 -23.86 14.11
CA LYS A 99 -3.26 -23.01 12.99
C LYS A 99 -3.58 -21.59 13.46
N ASN A 100 -3.13 -20.61 12.70
CA ASN A 100 -3.38 -19.19 12.89
C ASN A 100 -3.89 -18.62 11.56
N SER A 101 -5.00 -17.87 11.59
CA SER A 101 -5.53 -17.16 10.42
C SER A 101 -5.47 -15.66 10.69
N ILE A 102 -4.78 -14.94 9.83
CA ILE A 102 -4.52 -13.50 9.96
C ILE A 102 -5.22 -12.79 8.81
N GLU A 103 -6.01 -11.79 9.13
CA GLU A 103 -6.58 -10.85 8.16
C GLU A 103 -5.91 -9.49 8.33
N ARG A 104 -5.41 -8.93 7.23
CA ARG A 104 -4.66 -7.67 7.22
C ARG A 104 -5.18 -6.77 6.09
N LYS A 105 -5.80 -5.64 6.43
CA LYS A 105 -6.39 -4.72 5.44
C LYS A 105 -5.31 -3.87 4.79
N SER A 106 -5.52 -3.47 3.53
CA SER A 106 -4.63 -2.55 2.81
C SER A 106 -4.47 -1.21 3.53
N THR A 107 -5.53 -0.73 4.18
CA THR A 107 -5.56 0.52 4.96
C THR A 107 -4.75 0.45 6.27
N GLU A 108 -4.32 -0.73 6.69
CA GLU A 108 -3.52 -0.92 7.91
C GLU A 108 -2.01 -1.00 7.62
N SER A 109 -1.61 -0.88 6.36
CA SER A 109 -0.21 -1.00 5.93
C SER A 109 0.69 -0.03 6.70
N SER A 110 1.87 -0.51 7.10
CA SER A 110 2.90 0.32 7.73
C SER A 110 3.70 1.18 6.75
N VAL A 111 3.47 1.04 5.44
CA VAL A 111 4.28 1.68 4.37
C VAL A 111 3.60 2.95 3.85
N THR A 112 2.27 3.03 3.93
CA THR A 112 1.45 4.13 3.41
C THR A 112 0.88 4.98 4.54
N VAL A 113 0.60 6.27 4.27
CA VAL A 113 0.03 7.25 5.22
C VAL A 113 -1.25 7.87 4.70
#